data_AF-A0A9D7P7E0-F1
#
_entry.id   AF-A0A9D7P7E0-F1
#
_cell.length_a   1.000
_cell.length_b   1.000
_cell.length_c   1.000
_cell.angle_alpha   90.00
_cell.angle_beta   90.00
_cell.angle_gamma   90.00
#
_symmetry.space_group_name_H-M   'P 1'
#
loop_
_entity.id
_entity.type
_entity.pdbx_description
1 polymer ?
#
loop_
_entity_poly.entity_id
_entity_poly.type
_entity_poly.pdbx_seq_one_letter_code
_entity_poly.pdbx_strand_id
1 'polypeptide(L)'
;MLKKFLLVIFSGLWCVTLVLAQRSANAQQDDLAVYKSNSCVSCHSQLAEPVRVSNKYLEWQFSKHREKGVSCDKCHGGNSTAADKQKAHTGVQKASVRESRLYAFNQPETCNTCHKSIVNSFVQSDHYKKLRAVGLGPTCNTCHAHMATKVLYSASEASDLCAQCHNAINFLPPRPEIPAQAEDVILAFQRANNVINWAKLLIAEDDATVLTLTPMRLSCDSPRLC
;
A
#
# COMPACT_ATOMS: atom_id res chain seq x y z
N MET A 1 28.29 -38.27 -30.64
CA MET A 1 27.90 -36.88 -30.98
C MET A 1 26.74 -36.37 -30.10
N LEU A 2 25.67 -37.16 -29.90
CA LEU A 2 24.49 -36.77 -29.11
C LEU A 2 24.75 -36.45 -27.62
N LYS A 3 25.67 -37.18 -26.94
CA LYS A 3 26.03 -36.93 -25.53
C LYS A 3 26.74 -35.58 -25.29
N LYS A 4 27.52 -35.09 -26.27
CA LYS A 4 28.19 -33.78 -26.17
C LYS A 4 27.18 -32.63 -26.37
N PHE A 5 26.16 -32.83 -27.20
CA PHE A 5 25.07 -31.87 -27.40
C PHE A 5 24.17 -31.73 -26.16
N LEU A 6 23.84 -32.82 -25.48
CA LEU A 6 23.06 -32.78 -24.22
C LEU A 6 23.79 -32.04 -23.09
N LEU A 7 25.10 -32.23 -22.95
CA LEU A 7 25.92 -31.55 -21.92
C LEU A 7 26.01 -30.02 -22.12
N VAL A 8 26.06 -29.57 -23.38
CA VAL A 8 26.07 -28.13 -23.72
C VAL A 8 24.70 -27.48 -23.46
N ILE A 9 23.60 -28.18 -23.75
CA ILE A 9 22.24 -27.68 -23.49
C ILE A 9 21.97 -27.60 -21.98
N PHE A 10 22.37 -28.60 -21.19
CA PHE A 10 22.22 -28.57 -19.73
C PHE A 10 23.06 -27.46 -19.07
N SER A 11 24.30 -27.24 -19.55
CA SER A 11 25.16 -26.15 -19.09
C SER A 11 24.61 -24.76 -19.45
N GLY A 12 24.10 -24.60 -20.68
CA GLY A 12 23.46 -23.36 -21.13
C GLY A 12 22.21 -23.03 -20.32
N LEU A 13 21.38 -24.03 -20.00
CA LEU A 13 20.18 -23.84 -19.18
C LEU A 13 20.53 -23.46 -17.73
N TRP A 14 21.60 -24.03 -17.17
CA TRP A 14 22.10 -23.71 -15.82
C TRP A 14 22.70 -22.30 -15.74
N CYS A 15 23.42 -21.86 -16.76
CA CYS A 15 23.93 -20.48 -16.83
C CYS A 15 22.79 -19.46 -16.98
N VAL A 16 21.76 -19.77 -17.77
CA VAL A 16 20.60 -18.87 -17.93
C VAL A 16 19.81 -18.75 -16.62
N THR A 17 19.60 -19.84 -15.88
CA THR A 17 18.91 -19.77 -14.57
C THR A 17 19.74 -19.02 -13.52
N LEU A 18 21.07 -19.19 -13.51
CA LEU A 18 21.96 -18.43 -12.61
C LEU A 18 21.96 -16.92 -12.91
N VAL A 19 21.98 -16.52 -14.19
CA VAL A 19 21.92 -15.11 -14.59
C VAL A 19 20.56 -14.49 -14.24
N LEU A 20 19.46 -15.22 -14.42
CA LEU A 20 18.12 -14.74 -14.03
C LEU A 20 17.95 -14.59 -12.52
N ALA A 21 18.53 -15.51 -11.73
CA ALA A 21 18.54 -15.42 -10.26
C ALA A 21 19.36 -14.22 -9.77
N GLN A 22 20.55 -13.97 -10.34
CA GLN A 22 21.39 -12.82 -10.00
C GLN A 22 20.74 -11.48 -10.35
N ARG A 23 20.02 -11.39 -11.47
CA ARG A 23 19.26 -10.18 -11.85
C ARG A 23 18.13 -9.87 -10.88
N SER A 24 17.43 -10.91 -10.41
CA SER A 24 16.32 -10.76 -9.46
C SER A 24 16.81 -10.30 -8.08
N ALA A 25 17.94 -10.83 -7.61
CA ALA A 25 18.56 -10.40 -6.36
C ALA A 25 19.05 -8.93 -6.44
N ASN A 26 19.70 -8.54 -7.53
CA ASN A 26 20.18 -7.16 -7.71
C ASN A 26 19.04 -6.14 -7.82
N ALA A 27 17.95 -6.46 -8.53
CA ALA A 27 16.79 -5.57 -8.64
C ALA A 27 16.11 -5.32 -7.28
N GLN A 28 16.02 -6.35 -6.43
CA GLN A 28 15.48 -6.21 -5.07
C GLN A 28 16.40 -5.40 -4.14
N GLN A 29 17.70 -5.40 -4.41
CA GLN A 29 18.71 -4.70 -3.62
C GLN A 29 18.82 -3.21 -3.99
N ASP A 30 18.56 -2.86 -5.26
CA ASP A 30 18.55 -1.48 -5.76
C ASP A 30 17.36 -0.67 -5.19
N ASP A 31 16.24 -1.35 -4.98
CA ASP A 31 14.98 -0.78 -4.50
C ASP A 31 15.00 -0.40 -2.99
N LEU A 32 15.97 -0.92 -2.24
CA LEU A 32 16.23 -0.53 -0.84
C LEU A 32 17.24 0.63 -0.71
N ALA A 33 17.81 1.13 -1.81
CA ALA A 33 18.83 2.18 -1.78
C ALA A 33 18.35 3.45 -1.07
N VAL A 34 17.08 3.82 -1.23
CA VAL A 34 16.43 4.96 -0.54
C VAL A 34 16.45 4.82 0.99
N TYR A 35 16.52 3.58 1.49
CA TYR A 35 16.53 3.26 2.91
C TYR A 35 17.91 2.88 3.46
N LYS A 36 18.98 3.00 2.66
CA LYS A 36 20.32 2.58 3.06
C LYS A 36 20.83 3.30 4.32
N SER A 37 20.39 4.54 4.54
CA SER A 37 20.71 5.33 5.74
C SER A 37 19.78 5.07 6.93
N ASN A 38 18.74 4.24 6.77
CA ASN A 38 17.79 3.90 7.82
C ASN A 38 18.18 2.57 8.47
N SER A 39 18.72 2.64 9.69
CA SER A 39 19.14 1.48 10.50
C SER A 39 18.02 0.49 10.79
N CYS A 40 16.77 0.96 10.90
CA CYS A 40 15.63 0.07 11.12
C CYS A 40 15.45 -0.84 9.91
N VAL A 41 15.45 -0.28 8.70
CA VAL A 41 15.29 -1.05 7.45
C VAL A 41 16.53 -1.90 7.17
N SER A 42 17.72 -1.30 7.27
CA SER A 42 18.96 -1.99 6.88
C SER A 42 19.30 -3.15 7.81
N CYS A 43 19.01 -3.05 9.11
CA CYS A 43 19.20 -4.16 10.05
C CYS A 43 18.06 -5.19 9.93
N HIS A 44 16.79 -4.75 9.93
CA HIS A 44 15.67 -5.68 9.96
C HIS A 44 15.46 -6.44 8.64
N SER A 45 15.97 -5.93 7.51
CA SER A 45 15.96 -6.65 6.23
C SER A 45 16.81 -7.92 6.22
N GLN A 46 17.75 -8.03 7.16
CA GLN A 46 18.70 -9.13 7.26
C GLN A 46 18.36 -10.11 8.40
N LEU A 47 17.29 -9.83 9.16
CA LEU A 47 16.88 -10.70 10.26
C LEU A 47 16.09 -11.90 9.72
N ALA A 48 16.55 -13.10 10.06
CA ALA A 48 15.72 -14.30 9.99
C ALA A 48 14.83 -14.44 11.23
N GLU A 49 15.39 -14.09 12.40
CA GLU A 49 14.73 -14.21 13.71
C GLU A 49 14.71 -12.87 14.48
N PRO A 50 13.68 -12.62 15.33
CA PRO A 50 12.51 -13.47 15.53
C PRO A 50 11.55 -13.45 14.33
N VAL A 51 10.98 -14.60 13.93
CA VAL A 51 10.07 -14.73 12.75
C VAL A 51 8.98 -13.66 12.70
N ARG A 52 8.43 -13.29 13.86
CA ARG A 52 7.41 -12.23 13.94
C ARG A 52 7.91 -10.91 13.33
N VAL A 53 9.16 -10.55 13.60
CA VAL A 53 9.75 -9.28 13.14
C VAL A 53 10.13 -9.37 11.66
N SER A 54 10.74 -10.47 11.23
CA SER A 54 11.11 -10.67 9.82
C SER A 54 9.87 -10.74 8.91
N ASN A 55 8.78 -11.39 9.35
CA ASN A 55 7.51 -11.38 8.61
C ASN A 55 6.92 -9.96 8.49
N LYS A 56 7.00 -9.13 9.54
CA LYS A 56 6.53 -7.74 9.47
C LYS A 56 7.40 -6.87 8.57
N TYR A 57 8.70 -7.14 8.52
CA TYR A 57 9.58 -6.53 7.53
C TYR A 57 9.14 -6.90 6.10
N LEU A 58 8.88 -8.18 5.82
CA LEU A 58 8.43 -8.63 4.49
C LEU A 58 7.08 -8.00 4.12
N GLU A 59 6.12 -7.97 5.04
CA GLU A 59 4.85 -7.25 4.84
C GLU A 59 5.11 -5.78 4.46
N TRP A 60 5.94 -5.07 5.22
CA TRP A 60 6.30 -3.70 4.88
C TRP A 60 7.00 -3.59 3.52
N GLN A 61 7.90 -4.51 3.19
CA GLN A 61 8.65 -4.50 1.93
C GLN A 61 7.74 -4.53 0.70
N PHE A 62 6.58 -5.18 0.79
CA PHE A 62 5.58 -5.25 -0.29
C PHE A 62 4.43 -4.25 -0.12
N SER A 63 4.54 -3.31 0.81
CA SER A 63 3.48 -2.34 1.10
C SER A 63 3.56 -1.07 0.25
N LYS A 64 2.41 -0.40 0.11
CA LYS A 64 2.35 0.96 -0.45
C LYS A 64 3.12 1.99 0.37
N HIS A 65 3.25 1.80 1.68
CA HIS A 65 4.06 2.68 2.53
C HIS A 65 5.53 2.67 2.10
N ARG A 66 6.07 1.47 1.84
CA ARG A 66 7.44 1.32 1.37
C ARG A 66 7.61 1.90 -0.05
N GLU A 67 6.66 1.68 -0.96
CA GLU A 67 6.67 2.33 -2.30
C GLU A 67 6.69 3.87 -2.21
N LYS A 68 6.15 4.43 -1.12
CA LYS A 68 6.05 5.88 -0.88
C LYS A 68 7.14 6.44 0.04
N GLY A 69 8.20 5.69 0.33
CA GLY A 69 9.32 6.21 1.14
C GLY A 69 9.07 6.22 2.65
N VAL A 70 8.01 5.57 3.14
CA VAL A 70 7.64 5.56 4.57
C VAL A 70 8.35 4.41 5.27
N SER A 71 9.39 4.73 6.04
CA SER A 71 10.18 3.79 6.83
C SER A 71 9.54 3.44 8.18
N CYS A 72 10.07 2.41 8.84
CA CYS A 72 9.57 1.87 10.11
C CYS A 72 9.40 2.94 11.20
N ASP A 73 10.34 3.87 11.31
CA ASP A 73 10.38 4.91 12.33
C ASP A 73 9.21 5.89 12.25
N LYS A 74 8.61 6.07 11.06
CA LYS A 74 7.47 6.97 10.87
C LYS A 74 6.23 6.50 11.62
N CYS A 75 6.10 5.19 11.81
CA CYS A 75 4.99 4.57 12.53
C CYS A 75 5.40 4.14 13.94
N HIS A 76 6.58 3.52 14.09
CA HIS A 76 7.02 2.91 15.33
C HIS A 76 7.87 3.82 16.24
N GLY A 77 8.39 4.94 15.71
CA GLY A 77 9.39 5.77 16.39
C GLY A 77 10.78 5.14 16.36
N GLY A 78 11.59 5.41 17.38
CA GLY A 78 12.99 4.98 17.39
C GLY A 78 13.93 5.98 16.74
N ASN A 79 15.23 5.66 16.78
CA ASN A 79 16.28 6.44 16.17
C ASN A 79 16.82 5.70 14.94
N SER A 80 16.28 6.03 13.76
CA SER A 80 16.65 5.38 12.52
C SER A 80 18.08 5.67 12.05
N THR A 81 18.81 6.59 12.67
CA THR A 81 20.22 6.86 12.33
C THR A 81 21.21 6.18 13.28
N ALA A 82 20.75 5.51 14.33
CA ALA A 82 21.63 4.84 15.28
C ALA A 82 21.98 3.41 14.81
N ALA A 83 23.28 3.09 14.75
CA ALA A 83 23.72 1.73 14.45
C ALA A 83 23.56 0.78 15.65
N ASP A 84 23.62 1.31 16.88
CA ASP A 84 23.43 0.54 18.10
C ASP A 84 21.96 0.16 18.30
N LYS A 85 21.71 -1.12 18.61
CA LYS A 85 20.35 -1.67 18.72
C LYS A 85 19.54 -0.93 19.80
N GLN A 86 20.10 -0.70 20.97
CA GLN A 86 19.39 -0.10 22.10
C GLN A 86 19.04 1.36 21.81
N LYS A 87 19.99 2.11 21.23
CA LYS A 87 19.75 3.49 20.78
C LYS A 87 18.71 3.55 19.67
N ALA A 88 18.78 2.66 18.68
CA ALA A 88 17.81 2.60 17.59
C ALA A 88 16.38 2.30 18.07
N HIS A 89 16.23 1.44 19.08
CA HIS A 89 14.94 1.06 19.65
C HIS A 89 14.43 1.99 20.76
N THR A 90 15.13 3.10 21.06
CA THR A 90 14.68 4.03 22.10
C THR A 90 13.30 4.61 21.76
N GLY A 91 12.31 4.36 22.63
CA GLY A 91 10.92 4.78 22.42
C GLY A 91 10.08 3.86 21.51
N VAL A 92 10.65 2.78 20.97
CA VAL A 92 9.89 1.77 20.23
C VAL A 92 9.17 0.86 21.21
N GLN A 93 7.84 0.87 21.17
CA GLN A 93 6.99 0.14 22.11
C GLN A 93 6.05 -0.84 21.41
N LYS A 94 5.72 -1.94 22.08
CA LYS A 94 4.68 -2.88 21.62
C LYS A 94 3.34 -2.13 21.49
N ALA A 95 2.53 -2.46 20.48
CA ALA A 95 1.23 -1.81 20.26
C ALA A 95 0.23 -1.97 21.42
N SER A 96 0.45 -2.92 22.34
CA SER A 96 -0.35 -3.10 23.55
C SER A 96 0.00 -2.11 24.67
N VAL A 97 1.11 -1.38 24.55
CA VAL A 97 1.59 -0.40 25.54
C VAL A 97 0.94 0.94 25.23
N ARG A 98 0.40 1.62 26.25
CA ARG A 98 -0.38 2.86 26.10
C ARG A 98 0.41 3.99 25.46
N GLU A 99 1.71 4.04 25.71
CA GLU A 99 2.64 5.03 25.19
C GLU A 99 3.04 4.74 23.73
N SER A 100 2.69 3.56 23.20
CA SER A 100 3.00 3.22 21.81
C SER A 100 2.24 4.13 20.85
N ARG A 101 2.92 4.61 19.82
CA ARG A 101 2.32 5.32 18.68
C ARG A 101 1.25 4.48 17.97
N LEU A 102 1.35 3.16 18.09
CA LEU A 102 0.42 2.21 17.47
C LEU A 102 -0.59 1.63 18.46
N TYR A 103 -0.63 2.14 19.69
CA TYR A 103 -1.72 1.86 20.61
C TYR A 103 -3.06 2.29 19.99
N ALA A 104 -4.11 1.53 20.25
CA ALA A 104 -5.40 1.71 19.58
C ALA A 104 -5.93 3.16 19.64
N PHE A 105 -5.72 3.84 20.76
CA PHE A 105 -6.18 5.22 20.94
C PHE A 105 -5.25 6.27 20.32
N ASN A 106 -3.98 5.93 20.10
CA ASN A 106 -2.96 6.82 19.53
C ASN A 106 -2.82 6.63 18.01
N GLN A 107 -3.31 5.50 17.48
CA GLN A 107 -3.15 5.15 16.07
C GLN A 107 -3.72 6.23 15.12
N PRO A 108 -4.89 6.86 15.39
CA PRO A 108 -5.37 7.95 14.53
C PRO A 108 -4.40 9.12 14.45
N GLU A 109 -3.73 9.49 15.55
CA GLU A 109 -2.71 10.53 15.54
C GLU A 109 -1.51 10.16 14.68
N THR A 110 -1.03 8.91 14.81
CA THR A 110 0.05 8.39 13.97
C THR A 110 -0.32 8.39 12.49
N CYS A 111 -1.55 7.99 12.14
CA CYS A 111 -2.01 7.98 10.75
C CYS A 111 -2.26 9.40 10.21
N ASN A 112 -2.62 10.35 11.07
CA ASN A 112 -2.91 11.73 10.70
C ASN A 112 -1.70 12.49 10.14
N THR A 113 -0.48 12.01 10.38
CA THR A 113 0.72 12.65 9.80
C THR A 113 0.68 12.68 8.28
N CYS A 114 0.05 11.67 7.66
CA CYS A 114 -0.06 11.51 6.21
C CYS A 114 -1.52 11.42 5.72
N HIS A 115 -2.42 10.74 6.45
CA HIS A 115 -3.79 10.45 6.05
C HIS A 115 -4.82 11.41 6.66
N LYS A 116 -4.55 12.72 6.62
CA LYS A 116 -5.35 13.75 7.31
C LYS A 116 -6.85 13.69 7.02
N SER A 117 -7.22 13.64 5.74
CA SER A 117 -8.64 13.61 5.33
C SER A 117 -9.35 12.36 5.85
N ILE A 118 -8.70 11.19 5.73
CA ILE A 118 -9.24 9.92 6.21
C ILE A 118 -9.40 9.93 7.72
N VAL A 119 -8.40 10.41 8.46
CA VAL A 119 -8.47 10.50 9.92
C VAL A 119 -9.57 11.45 10.34
N ASN A 120 -9.70 12.62 9.70
CA ASN A 120 -10.76 13.58 10.00
C ASN A 120 -12.16 12.97 9.87
N SER A 121 -12.39 12.12 8.86
CA SER A 121 -13.65 11.39 8.72
C SER A 121 -13.79 10.28 9.76
N PHE A 122 -12.72 9.50 10.00
CA PHE A 122 -12.75 8.38 10.93
C PHE A 122 -13.04 8.81 12.37
N VAL A 123 -12.45 9.92 12.85
CA VAL A 123 -12.67 10.38 14.24
C VAL A 123 -14.09 10.90 14.50
N GLN A 124 -14.87 11.15 13.45
CA GLN A 124 -16.29 11.51 13.54
C GLN A 124 -17.21 10.28 13.50
N SER A 125 -16.69 9.11 13.13
CA SER A 125 -17.45 7.87 12.98
C SER A 125 -17.87 7.27 14.32
N ASP A 126 -18.92 6.46 14.30
CA ASP A 126 -19.36 5.73 15.49
C ASP A 126 -18.37 4.64 15.91
N HIS A 127 -17.59 4.09 14.97
CA HIS A 127 -16.47 3.20 15.28
C HIS A 127 -15.47 3.85 16.22
N TYR A 128 -15.04 5.08 15.89
CA TYR A 128 -14.10 5.80 16.73
C TYR A 128 -14.72 6.21 18.08
N LYS A 129 -15.97 6.68 18.08
CA LYS A 129 -16.67 7.04 19.32
C LYS A 129 -16.77 5.84 20.27
N LYS A 130 -17.11 4.65 19.76
CA LYS A 130 -17.20 3.42 20.58
C LYS A 130 -15.84 2.91 21.04
N LEU A 131 -14.81 2.98 20.17
CA LEU A 131 -13.43 2.71 20.55
C LEU A 131 -13.02 3.60 21.74
N ARG A 132 -13.30 4.91 21.68
CA ARG A 132 -12.93 5.86 22.73
C ARG A 132 -13.73 5.69 24.01
N ALA A 133 -15.03 5.38 23.90
CA ALA A 133 -15.92 5.28 25.06
C ALA A 133 -15.66 4.01 25.89
N VAL A 134 -15.51 2.86 25.23
CA VAL A 134 -15.50 1.55 25.92
C VAL A 134 -14.42 0.60 25.41
N GLY A 135 -13.52 1.04 24.54
CA GLY A 135 -12.48 0.19 23.94
C GLY A 135 -13.00 -0.81 22.90
N LEU A 136 -14.27 -0.72 22.53
CA LEU A 136 -14.92 -1.61 21.57
C LEU A 136 -15.13 -0.86 20.25
N GLY A 137 -14.17 -0.99 19.33
CA GLY A 137 -14.27 -0.44 17.98
C GLY A 137 -13.02 -0.76 17.17
N PRO A 138 -13.14 -0.86 15.84
CA PRO A 138 -11.98 -1.10 14.98
C PRO A 138 -11.04 0.11 15.00
N THR A 139 -9.75 -0.15 14.74
CA THR A 139 -8.74 0.87 14.44
C THR A 139 -8.37 0.83 12.95
N CYS A 140 -7.55 1.76 12.50
CA CYS A 140 -7.14 1.87 11.09
C CYS A 140 -6.60 0.55 10.54
N ASN A 141 -5.75 -0.13 11.31
CA ASN A 141 -5.17 -1.43 10.94
C ASN A 141 -6.07 -2.65 11.21
N THR A 142 -7.22 -2.49 11.88
CA THR A 142 -8.22 -3.55 11.96
C THR A 142 -8.83 -3.79 10.58
N CYS A 143 -9.05 -2.69 9.84
CA CYS A 143 -9.61 -2.76 8.50
C CYS A 143 -8.55 -2.86 7.39
N HIS A 144 -7.48 -2.06 7.48
CA HIS A 144 -6.45 -2.00 6.44
C HIS A 144 -5.30 -3.00 6.62
N ALA A 145 -5.46 -3.96 7.54
CA ALA A 145 -4.42 -4.89 7.97
C ALA A 145 -3.13 -4.19 8.45
N HIS A 146 -2.15 -4.98 8.89
CA HIS A 146 -0.85 -4.45 9.30
C HIS A 146 -0.03 -3.99 8.10
N MET A 147 0.77 -2.93 8.28
CA MET A 147 1.66 -2.34 7.27
C MET A 147 0.97 -1.86 5.97
N ALA A 148 -0.37 -1.88 5.90
CA ALA A 148 -1.16 -1.60 4.69
C ALA A 148 -0.71 -2.42 3.47
N THR A 149 -0.43 -3.72 3.69
CA THR A 149 -0.13 -4.67 2.60
C THR A 149 -1.30 -4.87 1.66
N LYS A 150 -2.51 -4.57 2.11
CA LYS A 150 -3.72 -4.62 1.30
C LYS A 150 -4.48 -3.30 1.43
N VAL A 151 -4.61 -2.60 0.30
CA VAL A 151 -5.65 -1.59 0.14
C VAL A 151 -6.91 -2.36 -0.27
N LEU A 152 -8.00 -2.18 0.47
CA LEU A 152 -9.28 -2.82 0.15
C LEU A 152 -9.79 -2.22 -1.16
N TYR A 153 -9.75 -3.00 -2.23
CA TYR A 153 -10.09 -2.50 -3.57
C TYR A 153 -11.47 -2.94 -4.00
N SER A 154 -11.89 -4.19 -3.71
CA SER A 154 -13.22 -4.65 -4.10
C SER A 154 -14.27 -4.32 -3.04
N ALA A 155 -15.51 -4.15 -3.49
CA ALA A 155 -16.63 -3.94 -2.61
C ALA A 155 -16.91 -5.18 -1.73
N SER A 156 -16.78 -6.37 -2.31
CA SER A 156 -16.94 -7.64 -1.59
C SER A 156 -15.91 -7.81 -0.47
N GLU A 157 -14.64 -7.46 -0.70
CA GLU A 157 -13.59 -7.53 0.33
C GLU A 157 -13.89 -6.61 1.52
N ALA A 158 -14.44 -5.43 1.23
CA ALA A 158 -14.86 -4.50 2.28
C ALA A 158 -16.12 -5.00 3.00
N SER A 159 -17.07 -5.60 2.29
CA SER A 159 -18.26 -6.27 2.85
C SER A 159 -17.85 -7.37 3.83
N ASP A 160 -16.97 -8.28 3.40
CA ASP A 160 -16.45 -9.39 4.20
C ASP A 160 -15.77 -8.90 5.48
N LEU A 161 -15.02 -7.81 5.40
CA LEU A 161 -14.39 -7.19 6.56
C LEU A 161 -15.42 -6.65 7.56
N CYS A 162 -16.48 -6.01 7.08
CA CYS A 162 -17.56 -5.51 7.93
C CYS A 162 -18.30 -6.68 8.61
N ALA A 163 -18.47 -7.80 7.88
CA ALA A 163 -19.13 -9.00 8.38
C ALA A 163 -18.40 -9.64 9.57
N GLN A 164 -17.08 -9.46 9.69
CA GLN A 164 -16.30 -9.98 10.83
C GLN A 164 -16.79 -9.47 12.20
N CYS A 165 -17.42 -8.29 12.24
CA CYS A 165 -18.02 -7.74 13.47
C CYS A 165 -19.54 -7.66 13.38
N HIS A 166 -20.08 -7.30 12.22
CA HIS A 166 -21.51 -7.05 12.06
C HIS A 166 -22.32 -8.28 11.63
N ASN A 167 -21.70 -9.38 11.22
CA ASN A 167 -22.39 -10.64 10.95
C ASN A 167 -21.72 -11.81 11.70
N ALA A 168 -21.17 -11.51 12.87
CA ALA A 168 -20.53 -12.47 13.74
C ALA A 168 -21.36 -12.69 15.01
N ILE A 169 -21.47 -13.93 15.48
CA ILE A 169 -22.31 -14.32 16.62
C ILE A 169 -21.72 -13.84 17.97
N ASN A 170 -20.52 -13.24 18.00
CA ASN A 170 -19.74 -13.11 19.23
C ASN A 170 -19.69 -11.72 19.87
N PHE A 171 -19.63 -10.63 19.11
CA PHE A 171 -19.27 -9.31 19.65
C PHE A 171 -20.38 -8.26 19.56
N LEU A 172 -21.28 -8.41 18.61
CA LEU A 172 -22.41 -7.51 18.35
C LEU A 172 -23.62 -8.37 17.94
N PRO A 173 -24.85 -7.87 18.15
CA PRO A 173 -26.02 -8.48 17.52
C PRO A 173 -25.81 -8.59 16.00
N PRO A 174 -26.13 -9.74 15.37
CA PRO A 174 -26.03 -9.88 13.92
C PRO A 174 -26.85 -8.80 13.20
N ARG A 175 -26.17 -8.11 12.29
CA ARG A 175 -26.63 -7.02 11.44
C ARG A 175 -26.09 -7.22 10.01
N PRO A 176 -26.56 -8.24 9.28
CA PRO A 176 -26.11 -8.55 7.93
C PRO A 176 -26.39 -7.43 6.93
N GLU A 177 -27.30 -6.50 7.24
CA GLU A 177 -27.57 -5.31 6.44
C GLU A 177 -26.37 -4.35 6.36
N ILE A 178 -25.50 -4.31 7.39
CA ILE A 178 -24.37 -3.38 7.43
C ILE A 178 -23.29 -3.76 6.39
N PRO A 179 -22.81 -5.01 6.31
CA PRO A 179 -21.92 -5.45 5.23
C PRO A 179 -22.48 -5.19 3.83
N ALA A 180 -23.76 -5.53 3.61
CA ALA A 180 -24.42 -5.32 2.32
C ALA A 180 -24.46 -3.84 1.91
N GLN A 181 -24.82 -2.95 2.84
CA GLN A 181 -24.81 -1.50 2.60
C GLN A 181 -23.39 -0.98 2.31
N ALA A 182 -22.38 -1.49 3.00
CA ALA A 182 -20.99 -1.10 2.76
C ALA A 182 -20.55 -1.49 1.33
N GLU A 183 -20.94 -2.68 0.88
CA GLU A 183 -20.68 -3.15 -0.47
C GLU A 183 -21.32 -2.24 -1.52
N ASP A 184 -22.61 -1.95 -1.38
CA ASP A 184 -23.37 -1.09 -2.30
C ASP A 184 -22.75 0.32 -2.40
N VAL A 185 -22.36 0.90 -1.26
CA VAL A 185 -21.73 2.22 -1.20
C VAL A 185 -20.37 2.21 -1.91
N ILE A 186 -19.55 1.18 -1.70
CA ILE A 186 -18.24 1.08 -2.34
C ILE A 186 -18.38 0.86 -3.86
N LEU A 187 -19.34 0.04 -4.29
CA LEU A 187 -19.68 -0.09 -5.71
C LEU A 187 -20.09 1.26 -6.32
N ALA A 188 -20.90 2.05 -5.61
CA ALA A 188 -21.27 3.38 -6.07
C ALA A 188 -20.05 4.31 -6.24
N PHE A 189 -19.13 4.31 -5.27
CA PHE A 189 -17.88 5.07 -5.39
C PHE A 189 -16.99 4.59 -6.54
N GLN A 190 -16.86 3.28 -6.75
CA GLN A 190 -16.10 2.74 -7.87
C GLN A 190 -16.69 3.17 -9.22
N ARG A 191 -18.01 3.13 -9.37
CA ARG A 191 -18.70 3.62 -10.57
C ARG A 191 -18.43 5.11 -10.79
N ALA A 192 -18.52 5.93 -9.76
CA ALA A 192 -18.22 7.36 -9.84
C ALA A 192 -16.75 7.62 -10.24
N ASN A 193 -15.80 6.91 -9.62
CA ASN A 193 -14.38 7.00 -9.97
C ASN A 193 -14.11 6.59 -11.41
N ASN A 194 -14.79 5.56 -11.92
CA ASN A 194 -14.69 5.16 -13.31
C ASN A 194 -15.14 6.30 -14.23
N VAL A 195 -16.28 6.92 -13.98
CA VAL A 195 -16.75 8.08 -14.77
C VAL A 195 -15.73 9.22 -14.76
N ILE A 196 -15.16 9.54 -13.60
CA ILE A 196 -14.11 10.56 -13.48
C ILE A 196 -12.86 10.19 -14.29
N ASN A 197 -12.43 8.94 -14.23
CA ASN A 197 -11.25 8.49 -14.99
C ASN A 197 -11.50 8.53 -16.49
N TRP A 198 -12.69 8.11 -16.94
CA TRP A 198 -13.10 8.24 -18.34
C TRP A 198 -13.09 9.69 -18.80
N ALA A 199 -13.65 10.62 -18.00
CA ALA A 199 -13.62 12.04 -18.31
C ALA A 199 -12.19 12.59 -18.43
N LYS A 200 -11.28 12.19 -17.53
CA LYS A 200 -9.86 12.59 -17.62
C LYS A 200 -9.16 12.09 -18.88
N LEU A 201 -9.46 10.86 -19.30
CA LEU A 201 -8.90 10.30 -20.53
C LEU A 201 -9.39 11.05 -21.77
N LEU A 202 -10.68 11.40 -21.81
CA LEU A 202 -11.24 12.20 -22.89
C LEU A 202 -10.60 13.59 -22.99
N ILE A 203 -10.41 14.25 -21.85
CA ILE A 203 -9.73 15.57 -21.80
C ILE A 203 -8.28 15.43 -22.28
N ALA A 204 -7.56 14.41 -21.83
CA ALA A 204 -6.16 14.19 -22.22
C ALA A 204 -6.01 13.89 -23.73
N GLU A 205 -6.96 13.18 -24.33
CA GLU A 205 -6.99 12.92 -25.77
C GLU A 205 -7.23 14.20 -26.58
N ASP A 206 -8.15 15.06 -26.11
CA ASP A 206 -8.42 16.36 -26.72
C ASP A 206 -7.18 17.26 -26.68
N ASP A 207 -6.53 17.37 -25.52
CA ASP A 207 -5.29 18.13 -25.34
C ASP A 207 -4.16 17.62 -26.27
N ALA A 208 -4.04 16.30 -26.42
CA ALA A 208 -3.05 15.70 -27.33
C ALA A 208 -3.37 15.97 -28.81
N THR A 209 -4.66 15.96 -29.17
CA THR A 209 -5.14 16.25 -30.52
C THR A 209 -4.91 17.73 -30.86
N VAL A 210 -5.18 18.66 -29.93
CA VAL A 210 -4.90 20.09 -30.11
C VAL A 210 -3.42 20.38 -30.35
N LEU A 211 -2.51 19.64 -29.70
CA LEU A 211 -1.05 19.78 -29.90
C LEU A 211 -0.53 19.20 -31.23
N THR A 212 -1.28 18.30 -31.87
CA THR A 212 -0.89 17.68 -33.16
C THR A 212 -1.46 18.40 -34.38
N LEU A 213 -2.46 19.27 -34.20
CA LEU A 213 -2.97 20.16 -35.24
C LEU A 213 -1.99 21.32 -35.49
N THR A 214 -0.93 21.05 -36.27
CA THR A 214 -0.19 22.11 -36.95
C THR A 214 -1.20 22.85 -37.84
N PRO A 215 -1.29 24.20 -37.85
CA PRO A 215 -2.27 24.89 -38.65
C PRO A 215 -2.02 24.54 -40.11
N MET A 216 -2.91 23.74 -40.69
CA MET A 216 -2.93 23.51 -42.12
C MET A 216 -3.26 24.87 -42.75
N ARG A 217 -2.22 25.59 -43.18
CA ARG A 217 -2.38 26.79 -44.00
C ARG A 217 -3.16 26.36 -45.23
N LEU A 218 -4.44 26.68 -45.25
CA LEU A 218 -5.23 26.69 -46.47
C LEU A 218 -4.64 27.78 -47.36
N SER A 219 -3.66 27.40 -48.20
CA SER A 219 -3.24 28.23 -49.33
C SER A 219 -4.38 28.25 -50.34
N CYS A 220 -5.14 29.34 -50.36
CA CYS A 220 -6.00 29.68 -51.48
C CYS A 220 -5.13 30.08 -52.67
N ASP A 221 -4.60 29.10 -53.40
CA ASP A 221 -3.89 29.31 -54.68
C ASP A 221 -4.58 28.52 -55.80
N SER A 222 -5.89 28.74 -55.98
CA SER A 222 -6.58 28.31 -57.20
C SER A 222 -7.49 29.43 -57.72
N PRO A 223 -7.22 29.99 -58.92
CA PRO A 223 -8.03 31.05 -59.52
C PRO A 223 -9.22 30.48 -60.32
N ARG A 224 -9.85 29.41 -59.83
CA ARG A 224 -11.09 28.89 -60.44
C ARG A 224 -12.05 28.47 -59.35
N LEU A 225 -12.91 29.42 -59.00
CA LEU A 225 -14.36 29.29 -58.75
C LEU A 225 -14.80 30.57 -58.02
N CYS A 226 -15.04 31.62 -58.80
CA CYS A 226 -16.17 32.52 -58.57
C CYS A 226 -17.39 31.88 -59.23
#